data_AF-A0A956F4J7-F1
#
_entry.id   AF-A0A956F4J7-F1
#
_cell.length_a   1.000
_cell.length_b   1.000
_cell.length_c   1.000
_cell.angle_alpha   90.00
_cell.angle_beta   90.00
_cell.angle_gamma   90.00
#
_symmetry.space_group_name_H-M   'P 1'
#
loop_
_entity.id
_entity.type
_entity.pdbx_description
1 polymer ?
#
loop_
_entity_poly.entity_id
_entity_poly.type
_entity_poly.pdbx_seq_one_letter_code
_entity_poly.pdbx_strand_id
1 'polypeptide(L)'
;MNTPRSTEELTKTIEQLVEGYVAEGRRAAREAIEHAFGAATRPAARTTKAGATPRRPGHPSGRRRSVQELEQLEERLCQLVRARPGESLTTFAAELQMTVRALQRPMSGLRQQGRVRSVGQRNHTRYFPTVGRKTASAS
;
A
#
# COMPACT_ATOMS: atom_id res chain seq x y z
N MET A 1 -15.06 -4.28 24.95
CA MET A 1 -14.33 -2.99 24.93
C MET A 1 -14.42 -2.39 26.31
N ASN A 2 -13.32 -2.36 27.06
CA ASN A 2 -13.29 -1.72 28.37
C ASN A 2 -13.10 -0.22 28.14
N THR A 3 -14.14 0.57 28.34
CA THR A 3 -14.04 2.03 28.36
C THR A 3 -13.29 2.45 29.63
N PRO A 4 -12.15 3.16 29.54
CA PRO A 4 -11.43 3.63 30.71
C PRO A 4 -12.30 4.60 31.50
N ARG A 5 -12.37 4.42 32.82
CA ARG A 5 -13.24 5.19 33.73
C ARG A 5 -12.49 6.35 34.39
N SER A 6 -11.18 6.44 34.19
CA SER A 6 -10.30 7.49 34.71
C SER A 6 -9.24 7.91 33.69
N THR A 7 -8.78 9.14 33.78
CA THR A 7 -7.68 9.69 32.98
C THR A 7 -6.39 8.86 33.16
N GLU A 8 -6.13 8.35 34.36
CA GLU A 8 -4.97 7.48 34.64
C GLU A 8 -5.06 6.13 33.92
N GLU A 9 -6.27 5.55 33.84
CA GLU A 9 -6.51 4.30 33.12
C GLU A 9 -6.37 4.50 31.60
N LEU A 10 -6.81 5.66 31.10
CA LEU A 10 -6.64 6.03 29.70
C LEU A 10 -5.15 6.18 29.36
N THR A 11 -4.37 6.89 30.19
CA THR A 11 -2.92 7.04 30.00
C THR A 11 -2.23 5.68 29.95
N LYS A 12 -2.50 4.78 30.91
CA LYS A 12 -1.93 3.42 30.91
C LYS A 12 -2.32 2.62 29.67
N THR A 13 -3.56 2.75 29.19
CA THR A 13 -4.03 2.06 27.98
C THR A 13 -3.29 2.57 26.74
N ILE A 14 -3.09 3.89 26.64
CA ILE A 14 -2.33 4.51 25.54
C ILE A 14 -0.87 4.04 25.59
N GLU A 15 -0.24 4.04 26.76
CA GLU A 15 1.14 3.57 26.95
C GLU A 15 1.29 2.11 26.50
N GLN A 16 0.39 1.23 26.92
CA GLN A 16 0.41 -0.19 26.52
C GLN A 16 0.22 -0.38 25.01
N LEU A 17 -0.66 0.42 24.38
CA LEU A 17 -0.86 0.38 22.93
C LEU A 17 0.38 0.85 22.16
N VAL A 18 1.00 1.94 22.62
CA VAL A 18 2.23 2.47 22.03
C VAL A 18 3.37 1.47 22.18
N GLU A 19 3.52 0.87 23.36
CA GLU A 19 4.54 -0.16 23.64
C GLU A 19 4.37 -1.38 22.73
N GLY A 20 3.12 -1.88 22.58
CA GLY A 20 2.80 -2.98 21.69
C GLY A 20 3.16 -2.66 20.23
N TYR A 21 2.81 -1.47 19.75
CA TYR A 21 3.12 -1.05 18.38
C TYR A 21 4.64 -0.92 18.14
N VAL A 22 5.37 -0.37 19.10
CA VAL A 22 6.83 -0.26 19.02
C VAL A 22 7.50 -1.64 19.02
N ALA A 23 7.01 -2.58 19.83
CA ALA A 23 7.51 -3.95 19.87
C ALA A 23 7.30 -4.67 18.52
N GLU A 24 6.11 -4.52 17.93
CA GLU A 24 5.78 -5.09 16.61
C GLU A 24 6.68 -4.49 15.52
N GLY A 25 6.84 -3.17 15.51
CA GLY A 25 7.71 -2.47 14.56
C GLY A 25 9.18 -2.91 14.68
N ARG A 26 9.69 -3.10 15.90
CA ARG A 26 11.04 -3.62 16.15
C ARG A 26 11.21 -5.04 15.63
N ARG A 27 10.22 -5.91 15.84
CA ARG A 27 10.23 -7.29 15.34
C ARG A 27 10.26 -7.32 13.81
N ALA A 28 9.38 -6.57 13.16
CA ALA A 28 9.32 -6.50 11.70
C ALA A 28 10.63 -5.96 11.09
N ALA A 29 11.23 -4.94 11.72
CA ALA A 29 12.54 -4.42 11.30
C ALA A 29 13.65 -5.47 11.43
N ARG A 30 13.68 -6.21 12.54
CA ARG A 30 14.65 -7.29 12.75
C ARG A 30 14.51 -8.40 11.71
N GLU A 31 13.30 -8.88 11.46
CA GLU A 31 13.03 -9.92 10.45
C GLU A 31 13.46 -9.45 9.05
N ALA A 32 13.23 -8.19 8.70
CA ALA A 32 13.65 -7.61 7.43
C ALA A 32 15.19 -7.56 7.29
N ILE A 33 15.89 -7.19 8.36
CA ILE A 33 17.36 -7.16 8.42
C ILE A 33 17.91 -8.59 8.30
N GLU A 34 17.42 -9.53 9.11
CA GLU A 34 17.86 -10.94 9.07
C GLU A 34 17.63 -11.56 7.69
N HIS A 35 16.50 -11.28 7.04
CA HIS A 35 16.24 -11.73 5.66
C HIS A 35 17.20 -11.10 4.65
N ALA A 36 17.49 -9.80 4.76
CA ALA A 36 18.38 -9.10 3.83
C ALA A 36 19.83 -9.61 3.93
N PHE A 37 20.31 -9.88 5.14
CA PHE A 37 21.69 -10.33 5.38
C PHE A 37 21.85 -11.86 5.33
N GLY A 38 20.84 -12.65 5.71
CA GLY A 38 20.86 -14.11 5.59
C GLY A 38 20.86 -14.61 4.13
N ALA A 39 20.28 -13.84 3.21
CA ALA A 39 20.38 -14.12 1.78
C ALA A 39 21.80 -13.90 1.20
N ALA A 40 22.68 -13.18 1.91
CA ALA A 40 24.04 -12.88 1.47
C ALA A 40 25.07 -13.98 1.82
N THR A 41 24.72 -14.95 2.67
CA THR A 41 25.65 -15.97 3.19
C THR A 41 25.56 -17.33 2.50
N ARG A 42 24.69 -17.52 1.51
CA ARG A 42 24.56 -18.81 0.79
C ARG A 42 25.46 -18.85 -0.45
N PRO A 43 26.42 -19.78 -0.57
CA PRO A 43 27.25 -19.88 -1.76
C PRO A 43 26.39 -20.39 -2.93
N ALA A 44 26.33 -19.61 -4.01
CA ALA A 44 25.66 -20.00 -5.24
C ALA A 44 26.55 -20.99 -6.01
N ALA A 45 26.07 -22.22 -6.18
CA ALA A 45 26.70 -23.21 -7.03
C ALA A 45 26.72 -22.73 -8.49
N ARG A 46 27.90 -22.86 -9.11
CA ARG A 46 28.28 -22.32 -10.42
C ARG A 46 27.86 -23.29 -11.53
N THR A 47 26.98 -22.86 -12.43
CA THR A 47 26.88 -23.42 -13.78
C THR A 47 26.77 -22.29 -14.82
N THR A 48 27.26 -22.59 -16.01
CA THR A 48 28.05 -21.69 -16.85
C THR A 48 27.31 -21.12 -18.06
N LYS A 49 27.76 -19.91 -18.42
CA LYS A 49 27.82 -19.24 -19.75
C LYS A 49 26.66 -18.34 -20.21
N ALA A 50 27.12 -17.11 -20.50
CA ALA A 50 26.66 -16.10 -21.46
C ALA A 50 25.55 -15.13 -21.02
N GLY A 51 25.99 -13.99 -20.47
CA GLY A 51 25.32 -12.70 -20.62
C GLY A 51 24.25 -12.38 -19.57
N ALA A 52 24.38 -11.19 -19.00
CA ALA A 52 23.44 -10.52 -18.09
C ALA A 52 23.47 -10.96 -16.61
N THR A 53 23.68 -9.96 -15.78
CA THR A 53 23.75 -9.95 -14.32
C THR A 53 22.50 -10.56 -13.65
N PRO A 54 22.64 -11.35 -12.56
CA PRO A 54 21.49 -11.91 -11.87
C PRO A 54 20.85 -10.84 -10.98
N ARG A 55 19.76 -10.26 -11.52
CA ARG A 55 18.81 -9.46 -10.78
C ARG A 55 18.13 -10.35 -9.73
N ARG A 56 18.28 -9.97 -8.45
CA ARG A 56 17.52 -10.39 -7.26
C ARG A 56 16.08 -10.83 -7.63
N PRO A 57 15.51 -11.90 -7.04
CA PRO A 57 14.15 -12.33 -7.36
C PRO A 57 13.17 -11.20 -7.04
N GLY A 58 12.86 -10.42 -8.07
CA GLY A 58 11.79 -9.46 -8.03
C GLY A 58 10.51 -10.27 -7.95
N HIS A 59 9.75 -10.03 -6.89
CA HIS A 59 8.28 -10.09 -6.92
C HIS A 59 7.80 -9.78 -8.36
N PRO A 60 6.95 -10.63 -9.00
CA PRO A 60 6.80 -10.70 -10.46
C PRO A 60 6.43 -9.34 -11.05
N SER A 61 7.45 -8.55 -11.36
CA SER A 61 7.38 -7.20 -11.92
C SER A 61 7.99 -7.29 -13.32
N GLY A 62 7.38 -8.17 -14.10
CA GLY A 62 7.76 -8.49 -15.47
C GLY A 62 6.59 -9.05 -16.27
N ARG A 63 5.62 -9.70 -15.61
CA ARG A 63 4.32 -9.90 -16.22
C ARG A 63 3.63 -8.54 -16.26
N ARG A 64 3.43 -7.98 -17.46
CA ARG A 64 2.41 -6.95 -17.63
C ARG A 64 1.16 -7.52 -16.97
N ARG A 65 0.67 -6.90 -15.89
CA ARG A 65 -0.61 -7.29 -15.29
C ARG A 65 -1.59 -7.43 -16.43
N SER A 66 -2.29 -8.55 -16.49
CA SER A 66 -3.33 -8.68 -17.52
C SER A 66 -4.30 -7.52 -17.35
N VAL A 67 -4.94 -7.09 -18.44
CA VAL A 67 -5.90 -5.97 -18.40
C VAL A 67 -6.95 -6.22 -17.30
N GLN A 68 -7.38 -7.48 -17.18
CA GLN A 68 -8.31 -7.94 -16.16
C GLN A 68 -7.77 -7.83 -14.72
N GLU A 69 -6.50 -8.18 -14.46
CA GLU A 69 -5.87 -8.01 -13.15
C GLU A 69 -5.75 -6.53 -12.76
N LEU A 70 -5.55 -5.65 -13.74
CA LEU A 70 -5.50 -4.20 -13.52
C LEU A 70 -6.89 -3.64 -13.19
N GLU A 71 -7.92 -4.03 -13.95
CA GLU A 71 -9.31 -3.62 -13.71
C GLU A 71 -9.82 -4.06 -12.34
N GLN A 72 -9.53 -5.31 -11.93
CA GLN A 72 -9.88 -5.80 -10.60
C GLN A 72 -9.20 -4.98 -9.49
N LEU A 73 -7.94 -4.60 -9.71
CA LEU A 73 -7.20 -3.77 -8.77
C LEU A 73 -7.74 -2.33 -8.72
N GLU A 74 -8.12 -1.77 -9.88
CA GLU A 74 -8.79 -0.46 -9.97
C GLU A 74 -10.13 -0.46 -9.23
N GLU A 75 -10.91 -1.52 -9.35
CA GLU A 75 -12.20 -1.64 -8.66
C GLU A 75 -12.04 -1.70 -7.15
N ARG A 76 -11.13 -2.54 -6.64
CA ARG A 76 -10.81 -2.61 -5.21
C ARG A 76 -10.30 -1.27 -4.67
N LEU A 77 -9.41 -0.60 -5.42
CA LEU A 77 -8.88 0.69 -5.03
C LEU A 77 -9.97 1.77 -5.03
N CYS A 78 -10.90 1.74 -5.98
CA CYS A 78 -12.05 2.65 -6.00
C CYS A 78 -12.98 2.44 -4.80
N GLN A 79 -13.24 1.18 -4.42
CA GLN A 79 -14.01 0.85 -3.22
C GLN A 79 -13.33 1.38 -1.95
N LEU A 80 -12.01 1.23 -1.83
CA LEU A 80 -11.24 1.76 -0.69
C LEU A 80 -11.30 3.29 -0.62
N VAL A 81 -11.16 3.98 -1.75
CA VAL A 81 -11.28 5.44 -1.82
C VAL A 81 -12.70 5.90 -1.45
N ARG A 82 -13.74 5.14 -1.81
CA ARG A 82 -15.12 5.42 -1.41
C ARG A 82 -15.35 5.20 0.08
N ALA A 83 -14.78 4.14 0.65
CA ALA A 83 -14.89 3.83 2.07
C ALA A 83 -14.15 4.85 2.94
N ARG A 84 -12.98 5.32 2.49
CA ARG A 84 -12.14 6.29 3.21
C ARG A 84 -11.67 7.42 2.29
N PRO A 85 -12.53 8.41 2.03
CA PRO A 85 -12.16 9.58 1.24
C PRO A 85 -11.16 10.45 2.00
N GLY A 86 -10.22 11.07 1.29
CA GLY A 86 -9.20 11.95 1.87
C GLY A 86 -7.93 11.23 2.33
N GLU A 87 -7.82 9.93 2.11
CA GLU A 87 -6.63 9.15 2.42
C GLU A 87 -5.53 9.29 1.36
N SER A 88 -4.28 9.01 1.79
CA SER A 88 -3.12 9.07 0.91
C SER A 88 -2.87 7.73 0.20
N LEU A 89 -2.07 7.77 -0.87
CA LEU A 89 -1.69 6.55 -1.60
C LEU A 89 -0.86 5.59 -0.75
N THR A 90 -0.17 6.09 0.28
CA THR A 90 0.61 5.25 1.21
C THR A 90 -0.30 4.44 2.13
N THR A 91 -1.41 5.04 2.62
CA THR A 91 -2.40 4.32 3.43
C THR A 91 -3.03 3.18 2.62
N PHE A 92 -3.44 3.45 1.37
CA PHE A 92 -3.98 2.42 0.49
C PHE A 92 -2.96 1.34 0.10
N ALA A 93 -1.69 1.71 -0.07
CA ALA A 93 -0.61 0.77 -0.32
C ALA A 93 -0.41 -0.20 0.84
N ALA A 94 -0.43 0.30 2.09
CA ALA A 94 -0.31 -0.54 3.27
C ALA A 94 -1.47 -1.54 3.37
N GLU A 95 -2.70 -1.09 3.14
CA GLU A 95 -3.88 -1.96 3.20
C GLU A 95 -3.89 -3.05 2.14
N LEU A 96 -3.53 -2.71 0.91
CA LEU A 96 -3.45 -3.66 -0.19
C LEU A 96 -2.17 -4.51 -0.13
N GLN A 97 -1.31 -4.31 0.88
CA GLN A 97 0.02 -4.93 0.99
C GLN A 97 0.85 -4.79 -0.30
N MET A 98 0.72 -3.63 -0.96
CA MET A 98 1.34 -3.30 -2.23
C MET A 98 2.30 -2.12 -2.08
N THR A 99 3.18 -1.95 -3.06
CA THR A 99 4.02 -0.74 -3.11
C THR A 99 3.25 0.45 -3.69
N VAL A 100 3.58 1.67 -3.25
CA VAL A 100 3.03 2.91 -3.82
C VAL A 100 3.22 2.96 -5.34
N ARG A 101 4.41 2.54 -5.82
CA ARG A 101 4.74 2.49 -7.26
C ARG A 101 3.85 1.52 -8.04
N ALA A 102 3.44 0.42 -7.42
CA ALA A 102 2.49 -0.54 -8.01
C ALA A 102 1.08 0.03 -8.15
N LEU A 103 0.69 0.98 -7.29
CA LEU A 103 -0.63 1.62 -7.29
C LEU A 103 -0.70 2.91 -8.12
N GLN A 104 0.44 3.49 -8.50
CA GLN A 104 0.48 4.72 -9.31
C GLN A 104 -0.27 4.59 -10.64
N ARG A 105 -0.08 3.48 -11.37
CA ARG A 105 -0.77 3.23 -12.65
C ARG A 105 -2.28 3.03 -12.50
N PRO A 106 -2.79 2.11 -11.66
CA PRO A 106 -4.24 1.95 -11.49
C PRO A 106 -4.90 3.23 -10.93
N MET A 107 -4.23 3.95 -10.02
CA MET A 107 -4.77 5.23 -9.52
C MET A 107 -4.82 6.31 -10.62
N SER A 108 -3.85 6.31 -11.54
CA SER A 108 -3.88 7.20 -12.71
C SER A 108 -5.00 6.82 -13.68
N GLY A 109 -5.25 5.53 -13.88
CA GLY A 109 -6.39 5.03 -14.66
C GLY A 109 -7.72 5.50 -14.08
N LEU A 110 -7.92 5.33 -12.77
CA LEU A 110 -9.12 5.82 -12.07
C LEU A 110 -9.32 7.34 -12.17
N ARG A 111 -8.22 8.12 -12.20
CA ARG A 111 -8.28 9.57 -12.41
C ARG A 111 -8.65 9.93 -13.85
N GLN A 112 -8.10 9.24 -14.83
CA GLN A 112 -8.42 9.43 -16.26
C GLN A 112 -9.89 9.07 -16.56
N GLN A 113 -10.38 8.00 -15.94
CA GLN A 113 -11.79 7.59 -15.99
C GLN A 113 -12.73 8.54 -15.21
N GLY A 114 -12.19 9.56 -14.54
CA GLY A 114 -12.97 10.51 -13.75
C GLY A 114 -13.59 9.94 -12.48
N ARG A 115 -13.26 8.70 -12.07
CA ARG A 115 -13.84 8.02 -10.89
C ARG A 115 -13.26 8.50 -9.57
N VAL A 116 -12.02 9.00 -9.59
CA VAL A 116 -11.30 9.49 -8.41
C VAL A 116 -10.68 10.85 -8.73
N ARG A 117 -10.76 11.79 -7.79
CA ARG A 117 -10.05 13.06 -7.83
C ARG A 117 -8.96 13.09 -6.76
N SER A 118 -7.89 13.82 -7.03
CA SER A 118 -6.78 14.01 -6.10
C SER A 118 -6.70 15.48 -5.69
N VAL A 119 -6.51 15.75 -4.41
CA VAL A 119 -6.32 17.09 -3.84
C VAL A 119 -4.97 17.15 -3.12
N GLY A 120 -4.27 18.28 -3.22
CA GLY A 120 -2.93 18.45 -2.64
C GLY A 120 -1.81 18.10 -3.62
N GLN A 121 -0.57 18.15 -3.13
CA GLN A 121 0.61 18.04 -3.98
C GLN A 121 1.69 17.16 -3.35
N ARG A 122 2.40 16.41 -4.21
CA ARG A 122 3.47 15.48 -3.84
C ARG A 122 3.02 14.53 -2.72
N ASN A 123 3.63 14.64 -1.54
CA ASN A 123 3.44 13.74 -0.41
C ASN A 123 2.13 14.02 0.35
N HIS A 124 1.49 15.17 0.14
CA HIS A 124 0.21 15.53 0.76
C HIS A 124 -1.00 15.21 -0.15
N THR A 125 -0.79 14.44 -1.22
CA THR A 125 -1.87 14.09 -2.14
C THR A 125 -2.89 13.19 -1.44
N ARG A 126 -4.13 13.66 -1.35
CA ARG A 126 -5.29 12.96 -0.80
C ARG A 126 -6.26 12.59 -1.93
N TYR A 127 -6.83 11.40 -1.88
CA TYR A 127 -7.72 10.89 -2.92
C TYR A 127 -9.16 10.89 -2.45
N PHE A 128 -10.05 11.32 -3.32
CA PHE A 128 -11.49 11.40 -3.07
C PHE A 128 -12.24 10.73 -4.20
N PRO A 129 -13.35 10.03 -3.91
CA PRO A 129 -14.20 9.52 -4.96
C PRO A 129 -14.84 10.70 -5.69
N THR A 130 -14.86 10.63 -7.02
CA THR A 130 -15.74 11.47 -7.80
C THR A 130 -17.11 10.82 -7.73
N VAL A 131 -17.88 11.14 -6.69
CA VAL A 131 -19.33 10.93 -6.78
C VAL A 131 -19.79 11.77 -7.95
N GLY A 132 -20.38 11.13 -8.96
CA GLY A 132 -21.08 11.88 -9.98
C GLY A 132 -22.00 12.85 -9.25
N ARG A 133 -21.76 14.15 -9.42
CA ARG A 133 -22.91 15.06 -9.49
C ARG A 133 -23.80 14.36 -10.51
N LYS A 134 -24.96 13.87 -10.08
CA LYS A 134 -25.98 13.29 -10.95
C LYS A 134 -25.94 14.10 -12.24
N THR A 135 -25.53 13.47 -13.34
CA THR A 135 -25.70 14.07 -14.65
C THR A 135 -27.20 14.37 -14.70
N ALA A 136 -27.55 15.66 -14.62
CA ALA A 136 -28.86 16.11 -15.05
C ALA A 136 -28.87 15.81 -16.55
N SER A 137 -29.32 14.60 -16.87
CA SER A 137 -29.70 14.21 -18.22
C SER A 137 -30.77 15.18 -18.69
N ALA A 138 -30.60 15.65 -19.91
CA ALA A 138 -31.59 16.32 -20.71
C ALA A 138 -32.99 15.71 -20.53
N SER A 139 -33.98 16.57 -20.29
CA SER A 139 -35.35 16.50 -20.78
C SER A 139 -35.94 17.91 -20.67
#